data_AF-X1M3F3-F1
#
_entry.id   AF-X1M3F3-F1
#
_cell.length_a   1.000
_cell.length_b   1.000
_cell.length_c   1.000
_cell.angle_alpha   90.00
_cell.angle_beta   90.00
_cell.angle_gamma   90.00
#
_symmetry.space_group_name_H-M   'P 1'
#
loop_
_entity.id
_entity.type
_entity.pdbx_description
1 polymer ?
#
loop_
_entity_poly.entity_id
_entity_poly.type
_entity_poly.pdbx_seq_one_letter_code
_entity_poly.pdbx_strand_id
1 'polypeptide(L)'
;MNVDYSFELVPDHTKIARNKDLKLWLPIPREWDSQKAVKIISVQPSPHAEYEDPEYGNKILFWDFGIGPVKESYEVNIKYRLEIFEVYCQIEPEQIGSFDKESEKYQLYTRSTKTTNITPELRELAQTAIGNEKNAYLQAKLIYEFVRKKMRHKAVRRQRGSGVENILDFPITDPKTGEQYYEGACGQQSVFFVALCRAVGIPARGV
;
A
#
# COMPACT_ATOMS: atom_id res chain seq x y z
N MET A 1 15.51 -8.90 -14.69
CA MET A 1 14.37 -9.66 -15.25
C MET A 1 13.58 -8.76 -16.19
N ASN A 2 13.15 -9.29 -17.35
CA ASN A 2 12.16 -8.62 -18.19
C ASN A 2 10.77 -9.08 -17.73
N VAL A 3 9.85 -8.13 -17.59
CA VAL A 3 8.47 -8.38 -17.17
C VAL A 3 7.55 -7.81 -18.22
N ASP A 4 6.63 -8.65 -18.69
CA ASP A 4 5.52 -8.27 -19.54
C ASP A 4 4.26 -8.20 -18.67
N TYR A 5 3.65 -7.03 -18.59
CA TYR A 5 2.44 -6.78 -17.81
C TYR A 5 1.31 -6.30 -18.73
N SER A 6 0.20 -7.03 -18.72
CA SER A 6 -0.97 -6.72 -19.53
C SER A 6 -2.18 -6.47 -18.64
N PHE A 7 -2.91 -5.40 -18.94
CA PHE A 7 -4.18 -5.07 -18.34
C PHE A 7 -5.25 -5.07 -19.43
N GLU A 8 -6.37 -5.74 -19.19
CA GLU A 8 -7.51 -5.77 -20.09
C GLU A 8 -8.77 -5.35 -19.33
N LEU A 9 -9.52 -4.41 -19.92
CA LEU A 9 -10.84 -3.99 -19.45
C LEU A 9 -11.89 -4.42 -20.46
N VAL A 10 -12.82 -5.27 -20.02
CA VAL A 10 -14.00 -5.70 -20.79
C VAL A 10 -15.25 -5.06 -20.16
N PRO A 11 -15.71 -3.90 -20.64
CA PRO A 11 -16.81 -3.19 -20.01
C PRO A 11 -18.17 -3.74 -20.44
N ASP A 12 -19.15 -3.72 -19.53
CA ASP A 12 -20.57 -3.85 -19.90
C ASP A 12 -21.06 -2.52 -20.48
N HIS A 13 -21.12 -2.45 -21.82
CA HIS A 13 -21.50 -1.23 -22.55
C HIS A 13 -22.87 -0.65 -22.16
N THR A 14 -23.75 -1.42 -21.52
CA THR A 14 -25.07 -0.95 -21.09
C THR A 14 -25.05 -0.24 -19.74
N LYS A 15 -23.98 -0.42 -18.95
CA LYS A 15 -23.88 0.08 -17.57
C LYS A 15 -22.82 1.15 -17.37
N ILE A 16 -22.00 1.44 -18.38
CA ILE A 16 -20.89 2.39 -18.27
C ILE A 16 -21.17 3.69 -19.01
N ALA A 17 -20.85 4.82 -18.38
CA ALA A 17 -20.71 6.10 -19.05
C ALA A 17 -19.29 6.21 -19.61
N ARG A 18 -19.13 5.98 -20.92
CA ARG A 18 -17.80 5.89 -21.57
C ARG A 18 -16.87 7.06 -21.24
N ASN A 19 -17.37 8.29 -21.25
CA ASN A 19 -16.58 9.49 -20.97
C ASN A 19 -16.14 9.63 -19.50
N LYS A 20 -16.72 8.87 -18.57
CA LYS A 20 -16.41 8.90 -17.14
C LYS A 20 -15.68 7.64 -16.68
N ASP A 21 -16.17 6.48 -17.09
CA ASP A 21 -15.81 5.19 -16.50
C ASP A 21 -14.69 4.46 -17.25
N LEU A 22 -14.48 4.76 -18.55
CA LEU A 22 -13.44 4.14 -19.35
C LEU A 22 -12.10 4.89 -19.23
N LYS A 23 -11.60 4.95 -18.00
CA LYS A 23 -10.34 5.61 -17.65
C LYS A 23 -9.43 4.68 -16.89
N LEU A 24 -8.15 4.69 -17.24
CA LEU A 24 -7.14 3.86 -16.60
C LEU A 24 -5.97 4.73 -16.14
N TRP A 25 -5.64 4.62 -14.85
CA TRP A 25 -4.42 5.14 -14.26
C TRP A 25 -3.59 3.95 -13.82
N LEU A 26 -2.37 3.84 -14.35
CA LEU A 26 -1.48 2.71 -14.06
C LEU A 26 -0.12 3.24 -13.57
N PRO A 27 0.22 3.01 -12.28
CA PRO A 27 1.56 3.34 -11.81
C PRO A 27 2.61 2.48 -12.51
N ILE A 28 3.78 3.06 -12.78
CA ILE A 28 4.92 2.36 -13.37
C ILE A 28 6.02 2.12 -12.33
N PRO A 29 6.81 1.05 -12.49
CA PRO A 29 7.90 0.77 -11.57
C PRO A 29 8.92 1.92 -11.54
N ARG A 30 9.50 2.12 -10.36
CA ARG A 30 10.56 3.11 -10.10
C ARG A 30 11.71 2.49 -9.31
N GLU A 31 12.82 3.19 -9.24
CA GLU A 31 13.97 2.80 -8.42
C GLU A 31 13.63 2.76 -6.93
N TRP A 32 14.06 1.69 -6.27
CA TRP A 32 13.97 1.42 -4.83
C TRP A 32 15.25 0.74 -4.34
N ASP A 33 15.43 0.57 -3.03
CA ASP A 33 16.59 -0.18 -2.52
C ASP A 33 16.53 -1.66 -2.91
N SER A 34 15.33 -2.24 -2.97
CA SER A 34 15.08 -3.61 -3.43
C SER A 34 14.94 -3.74 -4.94
N GLN A 35 14.93 -2.63 -5.69
CA GLN A 35 14.64 -2.63 -7.13
C GLN A 35 15.53 -1.62 -7.88
N LYS A 36 16.51 -2.12 -8.64
CA LYS A 36 17.44 -1.30 -9.42
C LYS A 36 17.33 -1.50 -10.93
N ALA A 37 18.00 -0.63 -11.68
CA ALA A 37 18.09 -0.67 -13.15
C ALA A 37 16.71 -0.71 -13.82
N VAL A 38 15.77 0.05 -13.28
CA VAL A 38 14.39 0.10 -13.75
C VAL A 38 14.32 0.80 -15.08
N LYS A 39 13.86 0.08 -16.11
CA LYS A 39 13.73 0.59 -17.46
C LYS A 39 12.39 0.17 -18.05
N ILE A 40 11.56 1.15 -18.40
CA ILE A 40 10.37 0.90 -19.23
C ILE A 40 10.85 0.64 -20.66
N ILE A 41 10.58 -0.55 -21.19
CA ILE A 41 10.99 -0.98 -22.52
C ILE A 41 9.96 -0.54 -23.55
N SER A 42 8.68 -0.77 -23.29
CA SER A 42 7.60 -0.35 -24.18
C SER A 42 6.28 -0.21 -23.42
N VAL A 43 5.43 0.69 -23.92
CA VAL A 43 4.06 0.89 -23.45
C VAL A 43 3.16 0.94 -24.68
N GLN A 44 2.14 0.08 -24.74
CA GLN A 44 1.26 -0.06 -25.88
C GLN A 44 -0.20 -0.25 -25.42
N PRO A 45 -1.15 0.57 -25.86
CA PRO A 45 -0.98 1.78 -26.67
C PRO A 45 -0.26 2.89 -25.90
N SER A 46 0.27 3.89 -26.61
CA SER A 46 0.88 5.07 -25.97
C SER A 46 -0.12 5.73 -25.00
N PRO A 47 0.35 6.21 -23.84
CA PRO A 47 -0.52 6.89 -22.88
C PRO A 47 -1.04 8.21 -23.43
N HIS A 48 -2.22 8.60 -23.00
CA HIS A 48 -2.80 9.91 -23.31
C HIS A 48 -2.23 11.02 -22.43
N ALA A 49 -1.77 10.68 -21.21
CA ALA A 49 -1.07 11.59 -20.33
C ALA A 49 -0.14 10.82 -19.36
N GLU A 50 0.80 11.55 -18.79
CA GLU A 50 1.67 11.09 -17.70
C GLU A 50 1.52 12.04 -16.51
N TYR A 51 1.49 11.47 -15.31
CA TYR A 51 1.37 12.20 -14.06
C TYR A 51 2.46 11.75 -13.10
N GLU A 52 2.88 12.67 -12.24
CA GLU A 52 3.67 12.33 -11.06
C GLU A 52 2.84 12.71 -9.83
N ASP A 53 2.65 11.75 -8.94
CA ASP A 53 1.99 11.96 -7.66
C ASP A 53 2.83 12.96 -6.83
N PRO A 54 2.29 14.17 -6.53
CA PRO A 54 3.07 15.20 -5.85
C PRO A 54 3.39 14.83 -4.39
N GLU A 55 2.68 13.86 -3.81
CA GLU A 55 2.82 13.48 -2.41
C GLU A 55 3.80 12.31 -2.22
N TYR A 56 3.77 11.32 -3.11
CA TYR A 56 4.61 10.12 -3.00
C TYR A 56 5.61 9.94 -4.15
N GLY A 57 5.54 10.77 -5.19
CA GLY A 57 6.45 10.77 -6.35
C GLY A 57 6.26 9.58 -7.29
N ASN A 58 5.10 8.91 -7.24
CA ASN A 58 4.79 7.80 -8.14
C ASN A 58 4.49 8.32 -9.54
N LYS A 59 5.17 7.76 -10.54
CA LYS A 59 4.84 8.02 -11.94
C LYS A 59 3.66 7.16 -12.37
N ILE A 60 2.68 7.78 -13.00
CA ILE A 60 1.40 7.18 -13.38
C ILE A 60 1.14 7.49 -14.84
N LEU A 61 0.90 6.45 -15.62
CA LEU A 61 0.46 6.56 -17.01
C LEU A 61 -1.07 6.54 -17.06
N PHE A 62 -1.64 7.32 -17.98
CA PHE A 62 -3.08 7.49 -18.08
C PHE A 62 -3.61 7.22 -19.48
N TRP A 63 -4.77 6.55 -19.53
CA TRP A 63 -5.55 6.38 -20.73
C TRP A 63 -7.01 6.78 -20.53
N ASP A 64 -7.53 7.55 -21.48
CA ASP A 64 -8.96 7.77 -21.66
C ASP A 64 -9.43 6.94 -22.86
N PHE A 65 -10.07 5.81 -22.60
CA PHE A 65 -10.63 4.97 -23.66
C PHE A 65 -12.02 5.45 -24.11
N GLY A 66 -12.59 6.44 -23.43
CA GLY A 66 -13.86 7.05 -23.77
C GLY A 66 -13.82 7.89 -25.05
N ILE A 67 -12.65 8.44 -25.42
CA ILE A 67 -12.46 9.27 -26.63
C ILE A 67 -12.27 8.45 -27.91
N GLY A 68 -12.01 7.15 -27.78
CA GLY A 68 -11.75 6.26 -28.92
C GLY A 68 -13.01 5.57 -29.48
N PRO A 69 -12.85 4.76 -30.55
CA PRO A 69 -13.93 3.91 -31.04
C PRO A 69 -14.38 2.91 -29.96
N VAL A 70 -15.63 2.47 -30.05
CA VAL A 70 -16.13 1.38 -29.21
C VAL A 70 -15.38 0.10 -29.55
N LYS A 71 -14.84 -0.56 -28.55
CA LYS A 71 -14.22 -1.88 -28.63
C LYS A 71 -14.83 -2.80 -27.58
N GLU A 72 -14.81 -4.10 -27.86
CA GLU A 72 -15.23 -5.13 -26.90
C GLU A 72 -14.32 -5.17 -25.67
N SER A 73 -13.02 -4.96 -25.88
CA SER A 73 -12.04 -4.81 -24.81
C SER A 73 -11.03 -3.69 -25.08
N TYR A 74 -10.45 -3.20 -23.99
CA TYR A 74 -9.39 -2.18 -24.02
C TYR A 74 -8.17 -2.73 -23.29
N GLU A 75 -7.06 -2.86 -24.01
CA GLU A 75 -5.85 -3.47 -23.49
C GLU A 75 -4.71 -2.44 -23.37
N VAL A 76 -3.91 -2.60 -22.32
CA VAL A 76 -2.61 -1.94 -22.14
C VAL A 76 -1.56 -2.97 -21.83
N ASN A 77 -0.47 -2.95 -22.58
CA ASN A 77 0.70 -3.79 -22.44
C ASN A 77 1.90 -2.92 -22.09
N ILE A 78 2.54 -3.21 -20.95
CA ILE A 78 3.77 -2.56 -20.51
C ILE A 78 4.85 -3.63 -20.40
N LYS A 79 5.98 -3.38 -21.06
CA LYS A 79 7.20 -4.17 -20.92
C LYS A 79 8.21 -3.35 -20.16
N TYR A 80 8.82 -3.92 -19.14
CA TYR A 80 9.88 -3.27 -18.40
C TYR A 80 10.93 -4.27 -17.92
N ARG A 81 12.10 -3.74 -17.60
CA ARG A 81 13.21 -4.48 -17.00
C ARG A 81 13.52 -3.86 -15.65
N LEU A 82 13.84 -4.73 -14.68
CA LEU A 82 14.36 -4.34 -13.39
C LEU A 82 15.19 -5.48 -12.79
N GLU A 83 16.00 -5.14 -11.80
CA GLU A 83 16.78 -6.05 -10.98
C GLU A 83 16.22 -6.02 -9.55
N ILE A 84 15.89 -7.19 -9.01
CA ILE A 84 15.29 -7.32 -7.67
C ILE A 84 16.37 -7.82 -6.72
N PHE A 85 16.47 -7.17 -5.57
CA PHE A 85 17.40 -7.51 -4.50
C PHE A 85 16.63 -7.73 -3.21
N GLU A 86 17.09 -8.71 -2.43
CA GLU A 86 16.71 -8.77 -1.04
C GLU A 86 17.44 -7.66 -0.27
N VAL A 87 16.70 -6.93 0.55
CA VAL A 87 17.25 -5.82 1.33
C VAL A 87 17.37 -6.25 2.77
N TYR A 88 18.61 -6.26 3.27
CA TYR A 88 18.92 -6.50 4.66
C TYR A 88 19.37 -5.19 5.31
N CYS A 89 18.57 -4.67 6.21
CA CYS A 89 18.93 -3.48 7.00
C CYS A 89 19.51 -3.93 8.34
N GLN A 90 20.81 -3.76 8.54
CA GLN A 90 21.40 -3.86 9.88
C GLN A 90 21.16 -2.53 10.60
N ILE A 91 20.34 -2.59 11.66
CA ILE A 91 19.97 -1.42 12.45
C ILE A 91 20.46 -1.66 13.87
N GLU A 92 21.37 -0.79 14.33
CA GLU A 92 21.82 -0.71 15.73
C GLU A 92 20.78 0.11 16.52
N PRO A 93 20.03 -0.51 17.46
CA PRO A 93 19.00 0.21 18.20
C PRO A 93 19.56 1.40 18.98
N GLU A 94 20.80 1.32 19.48
CA GLU A 94 21.42 2.39 20.26
C GLU A 94 21.69 3.66 19.44
N GLN A 95 21.79 3.53 18.12
CA GLN A 95 22.04 4.65 17.18
C GLN A 95 20.74 5.30 16.68
N ILE A 96 19.57 4.81 17.12
CA ILE A 96 18.29 5.40 16.73
C ILE A 96 18.06 6.72 17.49
N GLY A 97 18.15 7.82 16.76
CA GLY A 97 17.87 9.17 17.25
C GLY A 97 16.38 9.48 17.37
N SER A 98 16.08 10.70 17.81
CA SER A 98 14.73 11.25 17.82
C SER A 98 14.30 11.71 16.43
N PHE A 99 12.99 11.68 16.17
CA PHE A 99 12.42 12.26 14.97
C PHE A 99 12.28 13.78 15.09
N ASP A 100 12.58 14.50 14.01
CA ASP A 100 12.14 15.88 13.83
C ASP A 100 10.64 15.90 13.51
N LYS A 101 9.82 16.20 14.53
CA LYS A 101 8.36 16.17 14.44
C LYS A 101 7.76 17.32 13.64
N GLU A 102 8.54 18.38 13.43
CA GLU A 102 8.12 19.53 12.63
C GLU A 102 8.42 19.32 11.13
N SER A 103 9.24 18.33 10.79
CA SER A 103 9.54 18.01 9.39
C SER A 103 8.30 17.56 8.62
N GLU A 104 8.18 18.05 7.38
CA GLU A 104 7.08 17.66 6.47
C GLU A 104 7.00 16.14 6.29
N LYS A 105 8.16 15.46 6.22
CA LYS A 105 8.22 13.99 6.08
C LYS A 105 7.65 13.27 7.30
N TYR A 106 7.97 13.73 8.51
CA TYR A 106 7.41 13.12 9.71
C TYR A 106 5.90 13.28 9.72
N GLN A 107 5.39 14.50 9.55
CA GLN A 107 3.96 14.78 9.56
C GLN A 107 3.22 14.00 8.46
N LEU A 108 3.78 13.94 7.24
CA LEU A 108 3.23 13.17 6.13
C LEU A 108 3.12 11.67 6.46
N TYR A 109 4.16 11.10 7.07
CA TYR A 109 4.22 9.67 7.33
C TYR A 109 3.72 9.25 8.72
N THR A 110 3.26 10.17 9.57
CA THR A 110 2.55 9.86 10.82
C THR A 110 1.07 10.24 10.79
N ARG A 111 0.60 11.01 9.81
CA ARG A 111 -0.81 11.43 9.76
C ARG A 111 -1.77 10.28 9.45
N SER A 112 -3.00 10.44 9.95
CA SER A 112 -4.15 9.64 9.54
C SER A 112 -4.55 10.01 8.11
N THR A 113 -4.96 9.03 7.31
CA THR A 113 -5.44 9.24 5.94
C THR A 113 -6.69 8.40 5.70
N LYS A 114 -7.39 8.64 4.59
CA LYS A 114 -8.57 7.85 4.21
C LYS A 114 -8.25 6.35 4.11
N THR A 115 -7.05 5.99 3.66
CA THR A 115 -6.63 4.60 3.43
C THR A 115 -5.85 3.98 4.59
N THR A 116 -5.46 4.78 5.57
CA THR A 116 -4.71 4.39 6.77
C THR A 116 -5.25 5.24 7.91
N ASN A 117 -6.40 4.85 8.44
CA ASN A 117 -7.12 5.61 9.45
C ASN A 117 -6.59 5.27 10.85
N ILE A 118 -6.18 6.31 11.59
CA ILE A 118 -5.70 6.19 12.97
C ILE A 118 -6.83 6.59 13.92
N THR A 119 -7.57 5.60 14.41
CA THR A 119 -8.65 5.77 15.40
C THR A 119 -8.11 5.69 16.83
N PRO A 120 -8.87 6.15 17.85
CA PRO A 120 -8.51 5.95 19.26
C PRO A 120 -8.27 4.47 19.61
N GLU A 121 -9.10 3.56 19.15
CA GLU A 121 -8.98 2.12 19.39
C GLU A 121 -7.69 1.56 18.78
N LEU A 122 -7.31 2.03 17.59
CA LEU A 122 -6.04 1.66 16.97
C LEU A 122 -4.84 2.16 17.79
N ARG A 123 -4.93 3.36 18.39
CA ARG A 123 -3.87 3.87 19.27
C ARG A 123 -3.73 3.01 20.52
N GLU A 124 -4.83 2.61 21.15
CA GLU A 124 -4.81 1.70 22.30
C GLU A 124 -4.20 0.34 21.94
N LEU A 125 -4.57 -0.19 20.78
CA LEU A 125 -4.02 -1.44 20.26
C LEU A 125 -2.52 -1.34 20.00
N ALA A 126 -2.07 -0.22 19.42
CA ALA A 126 -0.66 0.03 19.17
C ALA A 126 0.13 0.18 20.47
N GLN A 127 -0.42 0.87 21.48
CA GLN A 127 0.18 0.95 22.82
C GLN A 127 0.30 -0.43 23.47
N THR A 128 -0.74 -1.27 23.34
CA THR A 128 -0.69 -2.67 23.80
C THR A 128 0.41 -3.46 23.11
N ALA A 129 0.60 -3.25 21.80
CA ALA A 129 1.64 -3.93 21.03
C ALA A 129 3.07 -3.54 21.45
N ILE A 130 3.31 -2.26 21.76
CA ILE A 130 4.66 -1.77 22.12
C ILE A 130 4.98 -1.86 23.62
N GLY A 131 3.96 -1.91 24.49
CA GLY A 131 4.14 -1.87 25.94
C GLY A 131 4.92 -0.63 26.39
N ASN A 132 6.01 -0.86 27.14
CA ASN A 132 6.85 0.22 27.68
C ASN A 132 8.05 0.58 26.81
N GLU A 133 8.21 -0.05 25.63
CA GLU A 133 9.34 0.21 24.74
C GLU A 133 9.34 1.66 24.26
N LYS A 134 10.53 2.28 24.20
CA LYS A 134 10.74 3.68 23.81
C LYS A 134 11.56 3.83 22.54
N ASN A 135 12.35 2.82 22.18
CA ASN A 135 13.13 2.82 20.96
C ASN A 135 12.23 2.57 19.75
N ALA A 136 12.17 3.54 18.83
CA ALA A 136 11.25 3.49 17.68
C ALA A 136 11.46 2.24 16.79
N TYR A 137 12.70 1.78 16.63
CA TYR A 137 12.96 0.56 15.86
C TYR A 137 12.44 -0.69 16.58
N LEU A 138 12.68 -0.81 17.89
CA LEU A 138 12.17 -1.93 18.67
C LEU A 138 10.64 -1.91 18.77
N GLN A 139 10.02 -0.74 18.89
CA GLN A 139 8.58 -0.56 18.78
C GLN A 139 8.05 -1.09 17.44
N ALA A 140 8.66 -0.70 16.31
CA ALA A 140 8.26 -1.19 15.00
C ALA A 140 8.39 -2.72 14.90
N LYS A 141 9.45 -3.32 15.48
CA LYS A 141 9.63 -4.78 15.52
C LYS A 141 8.55 -5.47 16.36
N LEU A 142 8.19 -4.90 17.51
CA LEU A 142 7.09 -5.42 18.36
C LEU A 142 5.75 -5.34 17.63
N ILE A 143 5.48 -4.22 16.94
CA ILE A 143 4.29 -4.06 16.10
C ILE A 143 4.26 -5.09 14.98
N TYR A 144 5.39 -5.36 14.31
CA TYR A 144 5.47 -6.38 13.26
C TYR A 144 5.10 -7.77 13.81
N GLU A 145 5.68 -8.16 14.95
CA GLU A 145 5.35 -9.43 15.60
C GLU A 145 3.90 -9.49 16.06
N PHE A 146 3.34 -8.38 16.54
CA PHE A 146 1.94 -8.25 16.90
C PHE A 146 1.02 -8.47 15.69
N VAL A 147 1.30 -7.80 14.57
CA VAL A 147 0.56 -7.97 13.31
C VAL A 147 0.65 -9.42 12.83
N ARG A 148 1.84 -10.06 12.88
CA ARG A 148 2.00 -11.46 12.48
C ARG A 148 1.15 -12.42 13.33
N LYS A 149 0.96 -12.13 14.62
CA LYS A 149 0.11 -12.92 15.51
C LYS A 149 -1.38 -12.66 15.29
N LYS A 150 -1.76 -11.41 15.04
CA LYS A 150 -3.16 -10.98 14.91
C LYS A 150 -3.74 -11.11 13.49
N MET A 151 -2.91 -11.22 12.46
CA MET A 151 -3.36 -11.36 11.07
C MET A 151 -3.20 -12.80 10.57
N ARG A 152 -4.27 -13.36 10.01
CA ARG A 152 -4.24 -14.61 9.24
C ARG A 152 -4.31 -14.29 7.75
N HIS A 153 -3.43 -14.91 6.96
CA HIS A 153 -3.43 -14.67 5.52
C HIS A 153 -4.68 -15.28 4.87
N LYS A 154 -5.46 -14.44 4.18
CA LYS A 154 -6.64 -14.88 3.43
C LYS A 154 -6.98 -13.88 2.35
N ALA A 155 -7.37 -14.37 1.17
CA ALA A 155 -7.96 -13.53 0.15
C ALA A 155 -9.32 -13.01 0.65
N VAL A 156 -9.38 -11.70 0.90
CA VAL A 156 -10.61 -10.97 1.27
C VAL A 156 -10.95 -9.95 0.19
N ARG A 157 -12.18 -9.42 0.20
CA ARG A 157 -12.54 -8.31 -0.68
C ARG A 157 -11.55 -7.17 -0.47
N ARG A 158 -11.00 -6.59 -1.54
CA ARG A 158 -9.92 -5.59 -1.45
C ARG A 158 -10.25 -4.43 -0.51
N GLN A 159 -11.49 -3.94 -0.52
CA GLN A 159 -11.95 -2.83 0.33
C GLN A 159 -12.04 -3.20 1.82
N ARG A 160 -12.19 -4.49 2.15
CA ARG A 160 -12.28 -4.95 3.53
C ARG A 160 -10.92 -4.82 4.21
N GLY A 161 -10.87 -3.98 5.23
CA GLY A 161 -9.67 -3.77 6.05
C GLY A 161 -8.48 -3.16 5.31
N SER A 162 -8.69 -2.57 4.13
CA SER A 162 -7.69 -1.77 3.43
C SER A 162 -8.37 -0.66 2.64
N GLY A 163 -7.74 0.50 2.57
CA GLY A 163 -8.38 1.65 1.94
C GLY A 163 -9.46 2.22 2.87
N VAL A 164 -10.71 2.30 2.40
CA VAL A 164 -11.75 3.11 3.05
C VAL A 164 -12.39 2.47 4.30
N GLU A 165 -12.24 1.16 4.50
CA GLU A 165 -12.78 0.44 5.66
C GLU A 165 -11.64 0.04 6.60
N ASN A 166 -11.84 0.17 7.92
CA ASN A 166 -10.79 -0.11 8.90
C ASN A 166 -10.71 -1.62 9.16
N ILE A 167 -9.51 -2.18 9.30
CA ILE A 167 -9.32 -3.60 9.64
C ILE A 167 -9.97 -3.96 10.98
N LEU A 168 -10.03 -3.01 11.90
CA LEU A 168 -10.66 -3.18 13.22
C LEU A 168 -12.18 -3.37 13.13
N ASP A 169 -12.83 -2.99 12.02
CA ASP A 169 -14.27 -3.17 11.81
C ASP A 169 -14.63 -4.64 11.51
N PHE A 170 -13.64 -5.50 11.29
CA PHE A 170 -13.82 -6.88 10.89
C PHE A 170 -13.12 -7.90 11.80
N PRO A 171 -13.32 -7.84 13.13
CA PRO A 171 -12.71 -8.79 14.04
C PRO A 171 -13.32 -10.17 13.84
N ILE A 172 -12.50 -11.21 14.03
CA ILE A 172 -12.94 -12.59 14.07
C ILE A 172 -12.51 -13.18 15.40
N THR A 173 -13.45 -13.78 16.12
CA THR A 173 -13.17 -14.51 17.35
C THR A 173 -12.88 -15.96 17.00
N ASP A 174 -11.73 -16.47 17.43
CA ASP A 174 -11.44 -17.90 17.34
C ASP A 174 -12.38 -18.66 18.29
N PRO A 175 -13.23 -19.56 17.79
CA PRO A 175 -14.22 -20.24 18.62
C PRO A 175 -13.60 -21.19 19.64
N LYS A 176 -12.33 -21.58 19.50
CA LYS A 176 -11.65 -22.48 20.43
C LYS A 176 -10.92 -21.72 21.52
N THR A 177 -10.22 -20.64 21.17
CA THR A 177 -9.38 -19.89 22.12
C THR A 177 -10.06 -18.64 22.68
N GLY A 178 -11.14 -18.17 22.04
CA GLY A 178 -11.76 -16.87 22.33
C GLY A 178 -10.93 -15.68 21.87
N GLU A 179 -9.78 -15.90 21.22
CA GLU A 179 -8.89 -14.83 20.81
C GLU A 179 -9.43 -14.10 19.57
N GLN A 180 -9.41 -12.77 19.61
CA GLN A 180 -9.67 -11.94 18.43
C GLN A 180 -8.45 -11.87 17.50
N TYR A 181 -8.72 -12.10 16.21
CA TYR A 181 -7.78 -11.95 15.10
C TYR A 181 -8.47 -11.31 13.89
N TYR A 182 -7.70 -11.00 12.85
CA TYR A 182 -8.15 -10.39 11.60
C TYR A 182 -7.67 -11.21 10.40
N GLU A 183 -8.35 -11.09 9.27
CA GLU A 183 -8.02 -11.78 8.02
C GLU A 183 -7.67 -10.78 6.92
N GLY A 184 -6.63 -11.05 6.14
CA GLY A 184 -6.31 -10.24 4.98
C GLY A 184 -5.10 -10.70 4.20
N ALA A 185 -4.92 -10.12 3.01
CA ALA A 185 -3.77 -10.37 2.15
C ALA A 185 -2.64 -9.37 2.46
N CYS A 186 -1.61 -9.32 1.61
CA CYS A 186 -0.45 -8.43 1.79
C CYS A 186 -0.85 -6.95 1.96
N GLY A 187 -1.88 -6.48 1.25
CA GLY A 187 -2.38 -5.11 1.37
C GLY A 187 -2.91 -4.78 2.76
N GLN A 188 -3.81 -5.61 3.30
CA GLN A 188 -4.37 -5.43 4.64
C GLN A 188 -3.28 -5.51 5.72
N GLN A 189 -2.37 -6.48 5.61
CA GLN A 189 -1.27 -6.65 6.57
C GLN A 189 -0.35 -5.42 6.59
N SER A 190 0.00 -4.91 5.41
CA SER A 190 0.84 -3.72 5.26
C SER A 190 0.17 -2.47 5.80
N VAL A 191 -1.11 -2.25 5.45
CA VAL A 191 -1.88 -1.10 5.96
C VAL A 191 -2.01 -1.16 7.48
N PHE A 192 -2.29 -2.33 8.05
CA PHE A 192 -2.43 -2.48 9.49
C PHE A 192 -1.12 -2.20 10.24
N PHE A 193 -0.01 -2.75 9.74
CA PHE A 193 1.33 -2.48 10.28
C PHE A 193 1.67 -0.98 10.23
N VAL A 194 1.46 -0.33 9.07
CA VAL A 194 1.70 1.10 8.91
C VAL A 194 0.82 1.90 9.87
N ALA A 195 -0.48 1.57 9.97
CA ALA A 195 -1.41 2.29 10.82
C ALA A 195 -1.00 2.23 12.31
N LEU A 196 -0.58 1.05 12.80
CA LEU A 196 -0.09 0.89 14.17
C LEU A 196 1.22 1.67 14.41
N CYS A 197 2.17 1.64 13.46
CA CYS A 197 3.39 2.43 13.55
C CYS A 197 3.08 3.93 13.66
N ARG A 198 2.21 4.44 12.78
CA ARG A 198 1.79 5.85 12.81
C ARG A 198 1.08 6.23 14.11
N ALA A 199 0.29 5.30 14.66
CA ALA A 199 -0.46 5.51 15.89
C ALA A 199 0.43 5.78 17.12
N VAL A 200 1.68 5.28 17.12
CA VAL A 200 2.68 5.52 18.17
C VAL A 200 3.73 6.57 17.77
N GLY A 201 3.55 7.26 16.64
CA GLY A 201 4.43 8.33 16.17
C GLY A 201 5.66 7.85 15.40
N ILE A 202 5.65 6.63 14.86
CA ILE A 202 6.70 6.14 13.96
C ILE A 202 6.27 6.46 12.52
N PRO A 203 7.06 7.24 11.76
CA PRO A 203 6.74 7.54 10.37
C PRO A 203 6.82 6.27 9.52
N ALA A 204 5.72 5.92 8.84
CA ALA A 204 5.61 4.70 8.04
C ALA A 204 4.77 4.93 6.77
N ARG A 205 5.03 4.15 5.72
CA ARG A 205 4.22 4.13 4.48
C ARG A 205 4.17 2.73 3.87
N GLY A 206 3.13 2.47 3.08
CA GLY A 206 3.12 1.34 2.15
C GLY A 206 4.07 1.60 0.98
N VAL A 207 4.55 0.51 0.36
CA VAL A 207 5.37 0.50 -0.85
C VAL A 207 4.65 -0.23 -1.98
#